data_AF-A0A0P0P471-F1
#
_entry.id   AF-A0A0P0P471-F1
#
_cell.length_a   1.000
_cell.length_b   1.000
_cell.length_c   1.000
_cell.angle_alpha   90.00
_cell.angle_beta   90.00
_cell.angle_gamma   90.00
#
_symmetry.space_group_name_H-M   'P 1'
#
loop_
_entity.id
_entity.type
_entity.pdbx_description
1 polymer ?
#
loop_
_entity_poly.entity_id
_entity_poly.type
_entity_poly.pdbx_seq_one_letter_code
_entity_poly.pdbx_strand_id
1 'polypeptide(L)'
;MTDNKQSPANSAPGVLGDWSQAQDLGQAGHPEDRVSETDVKEAFQTEASPTSRLVAPLPDGETHDQLAEHVDQAEDRQEALLDEGLEESFPASDPVSVKRIT
;
A
#
# COMPACT_ATOMS: atom_id res chain seq x y z
N MET A 1 39.73 11.33 -11.15
CA MET A 1 39.33 11.89 -9.85
C MET A 1 39.41 10.76 -8.84
N THR A 2 40.28 10.85 -7.84
CA THR A 2 40.39 9.85 -6.77
C THR A 2 39.46 10.23 -5.64
N ASP A 3 38.35 9.52 -5.49
CA ASP A 3 37.40 9.74 -4.39
C ASP A 3 38.00 9.20 -3.09
N ASN A 4 38.49 10.13 -2.26
CA ASN A 4 38.96 9.84 -0.92
C ASN A 4 37.76 9.53 -0.02
N LYS A 5 37.37 8.25 0.09
CA LYS A 5 36.34 7.80 1.04
C LYS A 5 36.90 7.92 2.46
N GLN A 6 36.71 9.08 3.09
CA GLN A 6 36.98 9.26 4.51
C GLN A 6 36.01 8.41 5.33
N SER A 7 36.52 7.33 5.92
CA SER A 7 35.81 6.59 6.96
C SER A 7 35.50 7.53 8.14
N PRO A 8 34.25 7.61 8.62
CA PRO A 8 33.92 8.41 9.78
C PRO A 8 34.59 7.84 11.03
N ALA A 9 35.20 8.71 11.84
CA ALA A 9 36.07 8.38 12.98
C ALA A 9 35.38 7.60 14.13
N ASN A 10 34.07 7.34 14.03
CA ASN A 10 33.26 6.62 15.02
C ASN A 10 32.61 5.36 14.42
N SER A 11 33.28 4.63 13.52
CA SER A 11 32.81 3.33 13.05
C SER A 11 32.89 2.31 14.18
N ALA A 12 31.73 1.81 14.61
CA ALA A 12 31.62 0.78 15.62
C ALA A 12 31.22 -0.54 14.93
N PRO A 13 31.95 -1.64 15.16
CA PRO A 13 31.69 -2.90 14.47
C PRO A 13 30.24 -3.35 14.71
N GLY A 14 29.49 -3.58 13.63
CA GLY A 14 28.10 -4.05 13.70
C GLY A 14 27.03 -2.97 13.46
N VAL A 15 27.38 -1.68 13.28
CA VAL A 15 26.41 -0.63 12.96
C VAL A 15 26.05 -0.65 11.47
N LEU A 16 24.76 -0.82 11.15
CA LEU A 16 24.25 -0.80 9.79
C LEU A 16 24.48 0.58 9.13
N GLY A 17 25.14 0.61 7.97
CA GLY A 17 25.41 1.84 7.20
C GLY A 17 26.72 2.56 7.50
N ASP A 18 27.57 2.01 8.37
CA ASP A 18 28.88 2.60 8.70
C ASP A 18 29.99 2.24 7.69
N TRP A 19 29.66 1.42 6.68
CA TRP A 19 30.57 0.93 5.63
C TRP A 19 31.82 0.22 6.16
N SER A 20 31.78 -0.27 7.41
CA SER A 20 32.87 -1.03 7.98
C SER A 20 33.01 -2.39 7.29
N GLN A 21 34.24 -2.88 7.21
CA GLN A 21 34.56 -4.17 6.59
C GLN A 21 33.86 -5.36 7.27
N ALA A 22 33.39 -5.20 8.52
CA ALA A 22 32.59 -6.22 9.21
C ALA A 22 31.18 -6.40 8.62
N GLN A 23 30.66 -5.40 7.90
CA GLN A 23 29.36 -5.47 7.20
C GLN A 23 29.51 -6.04 5.78
N ASP A 24 30.71 -5.98 5.20
CA ASP A 24 31.01 -6.58 3.91
C ASP A 24 31.35 -8.05 4.11
N LEU A 25 30.37 -8.92 3.88
CA LEU A 25 30.53 -10.37 3.99
C LEU A 25 31.49 -10.94 2.93
N GLY A 26 31.99 -10.12 1.99
CA GLY A 26 32.87 -10.55 0.89
C GLY A 26 32.17 -11.50 -0.08
N GLN A 27 30.84 -11.60 0.00
CA GLN A 27 30.05 -12.46 -0.85
C GLN A 27 29.65 -11.68 -2.10
N ALA A 28 30.00 -12.22 -3.27
CA ALA A 28 29.45 -11.72 -4.52
C ALA A 28 27.93 -11.95 -4.49
N GLY A 29 27.14 -10.88 -4.58
CA GLY A 29 25.71 -11.01 -4.79
C GLY A 29 25.41 -11.71 -6.12
N HIS A 30 24.21 -12.28 -6.24
CA HIS A 30 23.71 -12.89 -7.47
C HIS A 30 22.98 -11.83 -8.31
N PRO A 31 23.64 -11.18 -9.29
CA PRO A 31 22.97 -10.20 -10.14
C PRO A 31 21.86 -10.84 -10.99
N GLU A 32 21.95 -12.14 -11.28
CA GLU A 32 20.91 -12.92 -11.97
C GLU A 32 19.58 -13.01 -11.20
N ASP A 33 19.62 -12.89 -9.87
CA ASP A 33 18.43 -12.89 -9.01
C ASP A 33 17.80 -11.49 -8.89
N ARG A 34 18.40 -10.47 -9.52
CA ARG A 34 17.84 -9.12 -9.51
C ARG A 34 16.63 -9.06 -10.42
N VAL A 35 15.49 -8.72 -9.83
CA VAL A 35 14.27 -8.39 -10.57
C VAL A 35 14.56 -7.24 -11.53
N SER A 36 14.30 -7.46 -12.81
CA SER A 36 14.48 -6.41 -13.81
C SER A 36 13.30 -5.42 -13.79
N GLU A 37 13.52 -4.20 -14.28
CA GLU A 37 12.43 -3.24 -14.43
C GLU A 37 11.32 -3.77 -15.37
N THR A 38 11.70 -4.58 -16.37
CA THR A 38 10.76 -5.28 -17.24
C THR A 38 9.89 -6.28 -16.49
N ASP A 39 10.45 -7.08 -15.59
CA ASP A 39 9.69 -8.07 -14.80
C ASP A 39 8.70 -7.36 -13.85
N VAL A 40 9.12 -6.25 -13.23
CA VAL A 40 8.25 -5.43 -12.38
C VAL A 40 7.10 -4.82 -13.19
N LYS A 41 7.41 -4.31 -14.39
CA LYS A 41 6.41 -3.72 -15.28
C LYS A 41 5.39 -4.75 -15.77
N GLU A 42 5.84 -5.93 -16.13
CA GLU A 42 4.96 -7.04 -16.54
C GLU A 42 4.07 -7.53 -15.39
N ALA A 43 4.56 -7.56 -14.15
CA ALA A 43 3.76 -8.01 -13.02
C ALA A 43 2.64 -7.05 -12.61
N PHE A 44 2.86 -5.73 -12.72
CA PHE A 44 1.97 -4.73 -12.09
C PHE A 44 1.33 -3.72 -13.06
N GLN A 45 1.87 -3.55 -14.27
CA GLN A 45 1.41 -2.54 -15.25
C GLN A 45 0.79 -3.21 -16.49
N THR A 46 0.06 -4.30 -16.29
CA THR A 46 -0.73 -4.94 -17.36
C THR A 46 -2.07 -4.25 -17.53
N GLU A 47 -2.63 -4.32 -18.74
CA GLU A 47 -3.98 -3.82 -19.04
C GLU A 47 -5.09 -4.53 -18.22
N ALA A 48 -4.80 -5.68 -17.62
CA ALA A 48 -5.68 -6.42 -16.73
C ALA A 48 -5.48 -6.09 -15.23
N SER A 49 -4.57 -5.18 -14.90
CA SER A 49 -4.38 -4.71 -13.53
C SER A 49 -5.68 -4.09 -12.99
N PRO A 50 -6.06 -4.32 -11.72
CA PRO A 50 -7.29 -3.79 -11.15
C PRO A 50 -7.40 -2.26 -11.28
N THR A 51 -6.28 -1.54 -11.26
CA THR A 51 -6.21 -0.08 -11.42
C THR A 51 -6.40 0.39 -12.87
N SER A 52 -6.24 -0.50 -13.86
CA SER A 52 -6.33 -0.18 -15.30
C SER A 52 -7.68 -0.52 -15.91
N ARG A 53 -8.60 -1.15 -15.17
CA ARG A 53 -9.94 -1.48 -15.65
C ARG A 53 -10.74 -0.20 -15.93
N LEU A 54 -11.12 0.01 -17.19
CA LEU A 54 -12.01 1.10 -17.56
C LEU A 54 -13.41 0.85 -16.96
N VAL A 55 -13.87 1.81 -16.15
CA VAL A 55 -15.24 1.88 -15.63
C VAL A 55 -16.01 2.90 -16.47
N ALA A 56 -17.25 2.56 -16.82
CA ALA A 56 -18.12 3.49 -17.51
C ALA A 56 -18.37 4.72 -16.62
N PRO A 57 -18.20 5.95 -17.12
CA PRO A 57 -18.46 7.15 -16.34
C PRO A 57 -19.95 7.22 -15.95
N LEU A 58 -20.22 7.65 -14.73
CA LEU A 58 -21.58 7.87 -14.23
C LEU A 58 -22.24 9.05 -14.99
N PRO A 59 -23.58 9.10 -15.04
CA PRO A 59 -24.29 10.23 -15.60
C PRO A 59 -23.95 11.55 -14.86
N ASP A 60 -24.06 12.67 -15.58
CA ASP A 60 -23.70 13.98 -15.05
C ASP A 60 -24.51 14.33 -13.79
N GLY A 61 -23.80 14.57 -12.69
CA GLY A 61 -24.37 14.97 -11.40
C GLY A 61 -24.50 13.85 -10.36
N GLU A 62 -24.11 12.62 -10.69
CA GLU A 62 -24.17 11.47 -9.77
C GLU A 62 -22.78 11.11 -9.22
N THR A 63 -22.68 10.97 -7.89
CA THR A 63 -21.47 10.47 -7.21
C THR A 63 -21.56 8.96 -7.05
N HIS A 64 -20.43 8.26 -7.03
CA HIS A 64 -20.41 6.83 -6.74
C HIS A 64 -20.95 6.58 -5.31
N ASP A 65 -22.06 5.85 -5.19
CA ASP A 65 -22.59 5.43 -3.89
C ASP A 65 -21.89 4.14 -3.44
N GLN A 66 -20.99 4.27 -2.46
CA GLN A 66 -20.22 3.16 -1.88
C GLN A 66 -21.12 2.19 -1.11
N LEU A 67 -22.29 2.64 -0.67
CA LEU A 67 -23.25 1.82 0.07
C LEU A 67 -24.13 0.96 -0.85
N ALA A 68 -24.14 1.20 -2.16
CA ALA A 68 -25.10 0.56 -3.07
C ALA A 68 -25.06 -0.97 -3.01
N GLU A 69 -23.86 -1.56 -2.91
CA GLU A 69 -23.69 -3.02 -2.79
C GLU A 69 -24.09 -3.54 -1.40
N HIS A 70 -23.87 -2.75 -0.35
CA HIS A 70 -24.17 -3.11 1.04
C HIS A 70 -25.65 -2.95 1.39
N VAL A 71 -26.38 -2.06 0.70
CA VAL A 71 -27.84 -1.88 0.89
C VAL A 71 -28.62 -3.12 0.48
N ASP A 72 -28.20 -3.83 -0.58
CA ASP A 72 -28.87 -5.07 -1.00
C ASP A 72 -28.70 -6.22 0.01
N GLN A 73 -27.68 -6.13 0.88
CA GLN A 73 -27.36 -7.12 1.91
C GLN A 73 -27.93 -6.76 3.29
N ALA A 74 -28.23 -5.48 3.52
CA ALA A 74 -28.73 -4.94 4.78
C ALA A 74 -30.26 -4.74 4.77
N GLU A 75 -30.89 -4.63 5.94
CA GLU A 75 -32.35 -4.40 5.99
C GLU A 75 -32.73 -2.95 5.64
N ASP A 76 -31.85 -1.98 5.90
CA ASP A 76 -32.00 -0.57 5.57
C ASP A 76 -30.64 0.10 5.36
N ARG A 77 -30.64 1.28 4.74
CA ARG A 77 -29.43 2.09 4.49
C ARG A 77 -28.67 2.45 5.77
N GLN A 78 -29.37 2.51 6.91
CA GLN A 78 -28.73 2.74 8.20
C GLN A 78 -27.91 1.56 8.69
N GLU A 79 -28.37 0.33 8.41
CA GLU A 79 -27.63 -0.87 8.78
C GLU A 79 -26.43 -1.05 7.87
N ALA A 80 -26.57 -0.79 6.56
CA ALA A 80 -25.44 -0.76 5.63
C ALA A 80 -24.32 0.19 6.08
N LEU A 81 -24.69 1.40 6.55
CA LEU A 81 -23.74 2.37 7.11
C LEU A 81 -23.09 1.90 8.42
N LEU A 82 -23.85 1.18 9.26
CA LEU A 82 -23.34 0.67 10.52
C LEU A 82 -22.32 -0.44 10.29
N ASP A 83 -22.61 -1.33 9.34
CA ASP A 83 -21.76 -2.47 8.99
C ASP A 83 -20.44 -2.00 8.36
N GLU A 84 -20.48 -1.10 7.37
CA GLU A 84 -19.26 -0.52 6.77
C GLU A 84 -18.41 0.20 7.82
N GLY A 85 -19.04 1.06 8.63
CA GLY A 85 -18.33 1.77 9.69
C GLY A 85 -17.71 0.81 10.72
N LEU A 86 -18.31 -0.36 10.96
CA LEU A 86 -17.79 -1.36 11.89
C LEU A 86 -16.53 -2.03 11.32
N GLU A 87 -16.53 -2.36 10.04
CA GLU A 87 -15.39 -2.94 9.32
C GLU A 87 -14.19 -1.97 9.25
N GLU A 88 -14.45 -0.67 9.10
CA GLU A 88 -13.39 0.35 9.07
C GLU A 88 -12.84 0.72 10.46
N SER A 89 -13.54 0.35 11.53
CA SER A 89 -13.19 0.72 12.91
C SER A 89 -12.12 -0.17 13.57
N PHE A 90 -11.65 -1.23 12.90
CA PHE A 90 -10.56 -2.08 13.41
C PHE A 90 -9.20 -1.36 13.27
N PRO A 91 -8.39 -1.19 14.34
CA PRO A 91 -8.19 -2.11 15.48
C PRO A 91 -8.89 -1.76 16.82
N ALA A 92 -9.87 -0.84 16.82
CA ALA A 92 -10.69 -0.33 17.94
C ALA A 92 -10.32 1.06 18.48
N SER A 93 -11.30 1.98 18.53
CA SER A 93 -11.33 3.00 19.59
C SER A 93 -12.73 3.54 19.93
N ASP A 94 -13.69 3.61 19.02
CA ASP A 94 -15.03 4.13 19.36
C ASP A 94 -16.15 3.33 18.68
N PRO A 95 -17.29 3.10 19.38
CA PRO A 95 -18.46 2.48 18.76
C PRO A 95 -19.01 3.37 17.64
N VAL A 96 -19.28 2.76 16.50
CA VAL A 96 -19.88 3.45 15.34
C VAL A 96 -21.23 4.06 15.73
N SER A 97 -21.44 5.34 15.38
CA SER A 97 -22.68 6.06 15.65
C SER A 97 -23.24 6.67 14.36
N VAL A 98 -24.27 6.03 13.79
CA VAL A 98 -25.01 6.52 12.62
C VAL A 98 -26.14 7.47 13.03
N LYS A 99 -26.26 8.62 12.36
CA LYS A 99 -27.33 9.60 12.61
C LYS A 99 -28.53 9.31 11.72
N ARG A 100 -29.71 9.21 12.34
CA ARG A 100 -31.01 9.23 11.63
C ARG A 100 -31.32 10.66 11.21
N ILE A 101 -31.28 10.92 9.91
CA ILE A 101 -31.73 12.18 9.32
C ILE A 101 -33.09 11.88 8.69
N THR A 102 -34.17 12.19 9.41
CA THR A 102 -35.56 12.18 8.92
C THR A 102 -35.91 13.46 8.17
#